data_AF-A0A943QE17-F1
#
_entry.id   AF-A0A943QE17-F1
#
_cell.length_a   1.000
_cell.length_b   1.000
_cell.length_c   1.000
_cell.angle_alpha   90.00
_cell.angle_beta   90.00
_cell.angle_gamma   90.00
#
_symmetry.space_group_name_H-M   'P 1'
#
loop_
_entity.id
_entity.type
_entity.pdbx_description
1 polymer ?
#
loop_
_entity_poly.entity_id
_entity_poly.type
_entity_poly.pdbx_seq_one_letter_code
_entity_poly.pdbx_strand_id
1 'polypeptide(L)'
;MDKIYENQFNNKSIDIDERFLRVFRGRAMKNIAIGFMFTLFTFNFLWLQYILPTLAAVLLYIGFRDLRKENKALKLAWKFSIINMAFNVLSLIYKSTPLSVNFNNVFLSALILIVFHITFLIIFRKGIREVFSKANVEYKKDPIMRLIIWRIIVTIIAITELGQIWFISIPMIIYYFYIIRLLYKLSYDIESINCMTSNTYIRFSDKSLILGYITSCIFLVAISCVLSNHIRLDSVEVTPVKEYSNRNLLIDEGIPLKIVRDILDEDMAVLKDTVNIEIVNIDFDFDNDTEKDLEATTIFIELKYNKMYAIEYFNWGDKGPYWQDGIAISNTRDLELINGRLIYENKGINYASEIPRLNGGSVESTDIFGQLSQGNKITGAINYPLKSKEQRGYIFYKINMEEGALLGTNIADYMHYSHPFRIPYTEIEKSNLSFSNNLRQNASNYRTKSRIELEKQNSL
;
A
#
# COMPACT_ATOMS: atom_id res chain seq x y z
N MET A 1 -63.95 37.35 5.66
CA MET A 1 -63.45 35.97 5.53
C MET A 1 -61.95 35.93 5.31
N ASP A 2 -61.31 36.96 4.75
CA ASP A 2 -59.90 36.89 4.31
C ASP A 2 -58.86 36.73 5.43
N LYS A 3 -59.03 37.36 6.60
CA LYS A 3 -58.08 37.22 7.72
C LYS A 3 -57.98 35.82 8.32
N ILE A 4 -59.03 35.00 8.20
CA ILE A 4 -59.04 33.63 8.75
C ILE A 4 -58.30 32.68 7.80
N TYR A 5 -58.49 32.82 6.49
CA TYR A 5 -57.77 32.05 5.48
C TYR A 5 -56.29 32.42 5.42
N GLU A 6 -55.95 33.70 5.57
CA GLU A 6 -54.56 34.17 5.61
C GLU A 6 -53.81 33.64 6.85
N ASN A 7 -54.46 33.65 8.02
CA ASN A 7 -53.89 33.04 9.24
C ASN A 7 -53.78 31.52 9.16
N GLN A 8 -54.72 30.82 8.52
CA GLN A 8 -54.62 29.37 8.32
C GLN A 8 -53.50 29.00 7.34
N PHE A 9 -53.33 29.75 6.25
CA PHE A 9 -52.21 29.54 5.32
C PHE A 9 -50.87 29.84 5.97
N ASN A 10 -50.77 30.93 6.74
CA ASN A 10 -49.54 31.31 7.43
C ASN A 10 -49.15 30.28 8.52
N ASN A 11 -50.12 29.82 9.32
CA ASN A 11 -49.89 28.76 10.30
C ASN A 11 -49.51 27.42 9.65
N LYS A 12 -50.11 27.09 8.50
CA LYS A 12 -49.79 25.86 7.77
C LYS A 12 -48.40 25.93 7.11
N SER A 13 -47.99 27.08 6.57
CA SER A 13 -46.63 27.28 6.05
C SER A 13 -45.58 27.26 7.17
N ILE A 14 -45.90 27.83 8.34
CA ILE A 14 -45.01 27.82 9.51
C ILE A 14 -44.86 26.38 10.06
N ASP A 15 -45.94 25.60 10.17
CA ASP A 15 -45.87 24.19 10.61
C ASP A 15 -45.10 23.29 9.63
N ILE A 16 -45.25 23.53 8.32
CA ILE A 16 -44.51 22.79 7.28
C ILE A 16 -43.01 23.13 7.32
N ASP A 17 -42.64 24.41 7.50
CA ASP A 17 -41.25 24.85 7.61
C ASP A 17 -40.60 24.34 8.90
N GLU A 18 -41.29 24.40 10.04
CA GLU A 18 -40.81 23.81 11.30
C GLU A 18 -40.58 22.30 11.19
N ARG A 19 -41.55 21.56 10.62
CA ARG A 19 -41.44 20.10 10.45
C ARG A 19 -40.29 19.73 9.51
N PHE A 20 -40.11 20.49 8.42
CA PHE A 20 -39.00 20.31 7.50
C PHE A 20 -37.65 20.58 8.16
N LEU A 21 -37.52 21.66 8.94
CA LEU A 21 -36.31 22.01 9.67
C LEU A 21 -35.93 20.97 10.74
N ARG A 22 -36.91 20.38 11.43
CA ARG A 22 -36.67 19.29 12.40
C ARG A 22 -36.10 18.05 11.72
N VAL A 23 -36.73 17.57 10.64
CA VAL A 23 -36.27 16.42 9.85
C VAL A 23 -34.87 16.67 9.26
N PHE A 24 -34.61 17.90 8.80
CA PHE A 24 -33.31 18.29 8.26
C PHE A 24 -32.20 18.25 9.32
N ARG A 25 -32.45 18.77 10.53
CA ARG A 25 -31.48 18.75 11.63
C ARG A 25 -31.25 17.36 12.21
N GLY A 26 -32.30 16.55 12.33
CA GLY A 26 -32.18 15.14 12.73
C GLY A 26 -31.28 14.35 11.75
N ARG A 27 -31.39 14.64 10.44
CA ARG A 27 -30.50 14.08 9.43
C ARG A 27 -29.05 14.56 9.57
N ALA A 28 -28.84 15.85 9.79
CA ALA A 28 -27.50 16.42 9.96
C ALA A 28 -26.75 15.81 11.16
N MET A 29 -27.44 15.69 12.30
CA MET A 29 -26.89 15.07 13.52
C MET A 29 -26.63 13.58 13.35
N LYS A 30 -27.52 12.86 12.67
CA LYS A 30 -27.30 11.45 12.31
C LYS A 30 -26.03 11.28 11.45
N ASN A 31 -25.83 12.14 10.45
CA ASN A 31 -24.62 12.12 9.62
C ASN A 31 -23.36 12.40 10.45
N ILE A 32 -23.40 13.36 11.38
CA ILE A 32 -22.27 13.64 12.27
C ILE A 32 -21.98 12.45 13.19
N ALA A 33 -23.01 11.84 13.78
CA ALA A 33 -22.86 10.69 14.66
C ALA A 33 -22.24 9.49 13.94
N ILE A 34 -22.74 9.14 12.75
CA ILE A 34 -22.19 8.06 11.91
C ILE A 34 -20.77 8.43 11.44
N GLY A 35 -20.54 9.70 11.09
CA GLY A 35 -19.23 10.18 10.69
C GLY A 35 -18.18 9.96 11.77
N PHE A 36 -18.42 10.45 12.99
CA PHE A 36 -17.50 10.21 14.10
C PHE A 36 -17.38 8.73 14.45
N MET A 37 -18.45 7.95 14.34
CA MET A 37 -18.42 6.50 14.52
C MET A 37 -17.40 5.86 13.56
N PHE A 38 -17.44 6.18 12.28
CA PHE A 38 -16.51 5.63 11.29
C PHE A 38 -15.05 6.09 11.47
N THR A 39 -14.81 7.23 12.13
CA THR A 39 -13.43 7.63 12.50
C THR A 39 -12.84 6.87 13.69
N LEU A 40 -13.65 6.05 14.38
CA LEU A 40 -13.24 5.31 15.57
C LEU A 40 -13.00 3.82 15.30
N PHE A 41 -13.67 3.27 14.29
CA PHE A 41 -13.50 1.88 13.90
C PHE A 41 -12.39 1.73 12.87
N THR A 42 -11.43 0.86 13.15
CA THR A 42 -10.44 0.39 12.18
C THR A 42 -10.57 -1.12 12.09
N PHE A 43 -10.79 -1.61 10.87
CA PHE A 43 -10.92 -3.03 10.57
C PHE A 43 -9.93 -3.34 9.46
N ASN A 44 -8.99 -4.26 9.72
CA ASN A 44 -7.90 -4.59 8.79
C ASN A 44 -8.31 -5.63 7.72
N PHE A 45 -9.59 -5.72 7.39
CA PHE A 45 -10.12 -6.62 6.36
C PHE A 45 -10.97 -5.84 5.36
N LEU A 46 -11.05 -6.33 4.11
CA LEU A 46 -11.85 -5.72 3.02
C LEU A 46 -11.57 -4.23 2.77
N TRP A 47 -10.34 -3.75 3.00
CA TRP A 47 -9.95 -2.34 2.89
C TRP A 47 -10.79 -1.38 3.74
N LEU A 48 -11.48 -1.90 4.75
CA LEU A 48 -12.44 -1.15 5.56
C LEU A 48 -11.73 -0.07 6.39
N GLN A 49 -10.43 -0.26 6.68
CA GLN A 49 -9.54 0.76 7.25
C GLN A 49 -9.37 2.03 6.39
N TYR A 50 -9.73 2.00 5.10
CA TYR A 50 -9.67 3.15 4.18
C TYR A 50 -11.07 3.64 3.79
N ILE A 51 -12.01 2.71 3.63
CA ILE A 51 -13.40 3.00 3.23
C ILE A 51 -14.13 3.76 4.35
N LEU A 52 -14.03 3.29 5.61
CA LEU A 52 -14.74 3.93 6.72
C LEU A 52 -14.29 5.37 6.96
N PRO A 53 -12.99 5.70 7.04
CA PRO A 53 -12.55 7.10 7.18
C PRO A 53 -13.00 7.99 6.01
N THR A 54 -13.07 7.45 4.80
CA THR A 54 -13.55 8.19 3.62
C THR A 54 -15.04 8.50 3.71
N LEU A 55 -15.86 7.52 4.11
CA LEU A 55 -17.28 7.73 4.40
C LEU A 55 -17.47 8.71 5.57
N ALA A 56 -16.63 8.59 6.61
CA ALA A 56 -16.66 9.48 7.76
C ALA A 56 -16.47 10.93 7.35
N ALA A 57 -15.46 11.20 6.52
CA ALA A 57 -15.10 12.56 6.10
C ALA A 57 -16.25 13.27 5.38
N VAL A 58 -16.92 12.59 4.45
CA VAL A 58 -18.04 13.18 3.70
C VAL A 58 -19.31 13.32 4.57
N LEU A 59 -19.59 12.35 5.45
CA LEU A 59 -20.73 12.44 6.38
C LEU A 59 -20.57 13.58 7.38
N LEU A 60 -19.38 13.74 7.96
CA LEU A 60 -19.06 14.88 8.83
C LEU A 60 -19.23 16.20 8.06
N TYR A 61 -18.73 16.29 6.83
CA TYR A 61 -18.92 17.49 6.01
C TYR A 61 -20.39 17.81 5.77
N ILE A 62 -21.20 16.84 5.34
CA ILE A 62 -22.63 17.07 5.07
C ILE A 62 -23.34 17.53 6.34
N GLY A 63 -23.15 16.83 7.45
CA GLY A 63 -23.81 17.18 8.70
C GLY A 63 -23.41 18.56 9.24
N PHE A 64 -22.11 18.92 9.20
CA PHE A 64 -21.68 20.26 9.62
C PHE A 64 -22.03 21.35 8.61
N ARG A 65 -22.07 21.05 7.32
CA ARG A 65 -22.55 21.96 6.28
C ARG A 65 -23.98 22.37 6.60
N ASP A 66 -24.83 21.43 6.97
CA ASP A 66 -26.24 21.68 7.26
C ASP A 66 -26.41 22.53 8.53
N LEU A 67 -25.53 22.37 9.51
CA LEU A 67 -25.53 23.13 10.78
C LEU A 67 -24.74 24.46 10.75
N ARG A 68 -24.06 24.80 9.64
CA ARG A 68 -23.08 25.90 9.59
C ARG A 68 -23.64 27.29 9.90
N LYS A 69 -24.96 27.49 9.78
CA LYS A 69 -25.63 28.79 9.99
C LYS A 69 -26.13 28.99 11.43
N GLU A 70 -26.16 27.93 12.25
CA GLU A 70 -26.77 27.96 13.59
C GLU A 70 -25.95 28.79 14.60
N ASN A 71 -24.62 28.69 14.54
CA ASN A 71 -23.70 29.52 15.35
C ASN A 71 -22.27 29.55 14.80
N LYS A 72 -21.43 30.42 15.38
CA LYS A 72 -20.03 30.61 14.97
C LYS A 72 -19.18 29.34 15.19
N ALA A 73 -19.43 28.58 16.25
CA ALA A 73 -18.70 27.36 16.54
C ALA A 73 -19.01 26.23 15.53
N LEU A 74 -20.26 26.05 15.11
CA LEU A 74 -20.66 25.10 14.06
C LEU A 74 -20.17 25.53 12.68
N LYS A 75 -20.10 26.83 12.40
CA LYS A 75 -19.42 27.35 11.20
C LYS A 75 -17.93 26.99 11.20
N LEU A 76 -17.27 27.06 12.36
CA LEU A 76 -15.87 26.65 12.51
C LEU A 76 -15.72 25.13 12.37
N ALA A 77 -16.62 24.34 12.96
CA ALA A 77 -16.67 22.88 12.81
C ALA A 77 -16.82 22.47 11.34
N TRP A 78 -17.64 23.20 10.57
CA TRP A 78 -17.75 23.00 9.13
C TRP A 78 -16.41 23.24 8.40
N LYS A 79 -15.65 24.28 8.75
CA LYS A 79 -14.29 24.47 8.19
C LYS A 79 -13.36 23.31 8.54
N PHE A 80 -13.40 22.82 9.79
CA PHE A 80 -12.64 21.63 10.21
C PHE A 80 -13.04 20.38 9.42
N SER A 81 -14.32 20.21 9.09
CA SER A 81 -14.78 19.08 8.26
C SER A 81 -14.21 19.11 6.84
N ILE A 82 -14.01 20.30 6.26
CA ILE A 82 -13.35 20.46 4.95
C ILE A 82 -11.87 20.07 5.04
N ILE A 83 -11.18 20.54 6.09
CA ILE A 83 -9.79 20.17 6.35
C ILE A 83 -9.67 18.65 6.56
N ASN A 84 -10.63 18.03 7.27
CA ASN A 84 -10.67 16.59 7.47
C ASN A 84 -10.84 15.81 6.15
N MET A 85 -11.69 16.28 5.23
CA MET A 85 -11.79 15.70 3.89
C MET A 85 -10.46 15.81 3.13
N ALA A 86 -9.81 16.97 3.15
CA ALA A 86 -8.52 17.15 2.52
C ALA A 86 -7.45 16.23 3.11
N PHE A 87 -7.36 16.13 4.44
CA PHE A 87 -6.43 15.20 5.11
C PHE A 87 -6.73 13.74 4.78
N ASN A 88 -8.00 13.34 4.67
CA ASN A 88 -8.35 11.99 4.25
C ASN A 88 -7.84 11.68 2.83
N VAL A 89 -8.07 12.59 1.87
CA VAL A 89 -7.56 12.43 0.50
C VAL A 89 -6.04 12.38 0.49
N LEU A 90 -5.37 13.29 1.20
CA LEU A 90 -3.90 13.30 1.31
C LEU A 90 -3.37 12.02 1.96
N SER A 91 -4.06 11.47 2.97
CA SER A 91 -3.69 10.20 3.59
C SER A 91 -3.82 9.02 2.63
N LEU A 92 -4.86 9.00 1.79
CA LEU A 92 -5.02 7.97 0.75
C LEU A 92 -3.89 8.05 -0.30
N ILE A 93 -3.53 9.26 -0.75
CA ILE A 93 -2.40 9.48 -1.67
C ILE A 93 -1.09 9.05 -1.00
N TYR A 94 -0.84 9.49 0.24
CA TYR A 94 0.34 9.12 1.00
C TYR A 94 0.50 7.60 1.11
N LYS A 95 -0.58 6.88 1.44
CA LYS A 95 -0.56 5.42 1.57
C LYS A 95 -0.47 4.67 0.26
N SER A 96 -0.79 5.29 -0.88
CA SER A 96 -0.71 4.66 -2.21
C SER A 96 0.56 4.99 -2.98
N THR A 97 1.46 5.78 -2.38
CA THR A 97 2.71 6.25 -2.99
C THR A 97 3.93 5.81 -2.17
N PRO A 98 5.15 5.84 -2.75
CA PRO A 98 6.38 5.45 -2.03
C PRO A 98 6.69 6.32 -0.80
N LEU A 99 6.01 7.47 -0.65
CA LEU A 99 6.11 8.33 0.51
C LEU A 99 5.81 7.58 1.83
N SER A 100 4.91 6.57 1.80
CA SER A 100 4.58 5.81 3.01
C SER A 100 5.72 4.98 3.56
N VAL A 101 6.66 4.56 2.72
CA VAL A 101 7.83 3.77 3.10
C VAL A 101 9.01 4.70 3.44
N ASN A 102 9.14 5.82 2.74
CA ASN A 102 10.27 6.75 2.90
C ASN A 102 10.15 7.68 4.13
N PHE A 103 8.94 8.03 4.57
CA PHE A 103 8.72 8.97 5.67
C PHE A 103 8.24 8.25 6.94
N ASN A 104 9.16 7.66 7.71
CA ASN A 104 8.80 6.86 8.89
C ASN A 104 8.68 7.65 10.21
N ASN A 105 7.96 8.80 10.20
CA ASN A 105 7.61 9.54 11.43
C ASN A 105 6.17 9.24 11.87
N VAL A 106 5.84 7.96 11.98
CA VAL A 106 4.48 7.47 12.28
C VAL A 106 3.94 8.09 13.56
N PHE A 107 4.75 8.17 14.62
CA PHE A 107 4.34 8.74 15.90
C PHE A 107 3.92 10.22 15.79
N LEU A 108 4.73 11.06 15.15
CA LEU A 108 4.42 12.49 14.99
C LEU A 108 3.17 12.69 14.14
N SER A 109 3.04 11.93 13.04
CA SER A 109 1.87 12.00 12.17
C SER A 109 0.58 11.61 12.90
N ALA A 110 0.64 10.55 13.73
CA ALA A 110 -0.49 10.10 14.55
C ALA A 110 -0.87 11.15 15.60
N LEU A 111 0.12 11.73 16.29
CA LEU A 111 -0.09 12.76 17.32
C LEU A 111 -0.82 13.99 16.74
N ILE A 112 -0.35 14.52 15.60
CA ILE A 112 -0.98 15.67 14.92
C ILE A 112 -2.44 15.36 14.58
N LEU A 113 -2.70 14.16 14.05
CA LEU A 113 -4.04 13.74 13.69
C LEU A 113 -4.96 13.62 14.92
N ILE A 114 -4.46 13.06 16.03
CA ILE A 114 -5.21 12.95 17.29
C ILE A 114 -5.56 14.33 17.84
N VAL A 115 -4.58 15.23 17.91
CA VAL A 115 -4.79 16.62 18.38
C VAL A 115 -5.86 17.31 17.53
N PHE A 116 -5.78 17.20 16.20
CA PHE A 116 -6.78 17.73 15.28
C PHE A 116 -8.19 17.21 15.57
N HIS A 117 -8.35 15.89 15.75
CA HIS A 117 -9.66 15.29 16.03
C HIS A 117 -10.24 15.73 17.39
N ILE A 118 -9.40 15.84 18.43
CA ILE A 118 -9.83 16.34 19.74
C ILE A 118 -10.26 17.80 19.66
N THR A 119 -9.48 18.67 18.99
CA THR A 119 -9.85 20.06 18.75
C THR A 119 -11.17 20.16 17.98
N PHE A 120 -11.36 19.33 16.95
CA PHE A 120 -12.60 19.28 16.18
C PHE A 120 -13.81 18.91 17.07
N LEU A 121 -13.68 17.92 17.94
CA LEU A 121 -14.73 17.53 18.90
C LEU A 121 -15.03 18.62 19.93
N ILE A 122 -14.03 19.36 20.41
CA ILE A 122 -14.21 20.48 21.35
C ILE A 122 -15.02 21.60 20.69
N ILE A 123 -14.69 21.95 19.44
CA ILE A 123 -15.43 22.97 18.67
C ILE A 123 -16.87 22.52 18.44
N PHE A 124 -17.08 21.26 18.08
CA PHE A 124 -18.42 20.68 17.92
C PHE A 124 -19.23 20.77 19.22
N ARG A 125 -18.64 20.37 20.35
CA ARG A 125 -19.26 20.46 21.67
C ARG A 125 -19.68 21.89 22.02
N LYS A 126 -18.81 22.87 21.76
CA LYS A 126 -19.13 24.28 21.99
C LYS A 126 -20.35 24.70 21.15
N GLY A 127 -20.36 24.31 19.88
CA GLY A 127 -21.48 24.58 18.97
C GLY A 127 -22.80 24.01 19.46
N ILE A 128 -22.82 22.77 19.95
CA ILE A 128 -24.04 22.14 20.45
C ILE A 128 -24.50 22.76 21.77
N ARG A 129 -23.59 23.05 22.70
CA ARG A 129 -23.94 23.75 23.95
C ARG A 129 -24.59 25.11 23.71
N GLU A 130 -24.10 25.87 22.73
CA GLU A 130 -24.72 27.14 22.34
C GLU A 130 -26.14 26.96 21.78
N VAL A 131 -26.43 25.86 21.08
CA VAL A 131 -27.78 25.54 20.58
C VAL A 131 -28.73 25.25 21.76
N PHE A 132 -28.34 24.38 22.69
CA PHE A 132 -29.16 24.06 23.88
C PHE A 132 -29.37 25.28 24.79
N SER A 133 -28.33 26.10 24.97
CA SER A 133 -28.42 27.33 25.77
C SER A 133 -29.38 28.34 25.17
N LYS A 134 -29.42 28.50 23.84
CA LYS A 134 -30.39 29.38 23.16
C LYS A 134 -31.83 28.90 23.32
N ALA A 135 -32.03 27.59 23.49
CA ALA A 135 -33.34 26.98 23.65
C ALA A 135 -33.81 26.90 25.11
N ASN A 136 -33.03 27.40 26.07
CA ASN A 136 -33.29 27.26 27.51
C ASN A 136 -33.51 25.80 27.97
N VAL A 137 -32.91 24.83 27.27
CA VAL A 137 -32.99 23.39 27.63
C VAL A 137 -31.70 22.98 28.34
N GLU A 138 -31.82 22.34 29.50
CA GLU A 138 -30.66 21.84 30.23
C GLU A 138 -29.96 20.69 29.47
N TYR A 139 -28.70 20.90 29.12
CA TYR A 139 -27.84 19.90 28.48
C TYR A 139 -27.30 18.89 29.51
N LYS A 140 -28.19 18.07 30.09
CA LYS A 140 -27.89 17.21 31.27
C LYS A 140 -26.91 16.08 31.03
N LYS A 141 -26.85 15.54 29.81
CA LYS A 141 -25.96 14.44 29.45
C LYS A 141 -25.14 14.94 28.29
N ASP A 142 -23.86 15.23 28.50
CA ASP A 142 -22.95 15.75 27.47
C ASP A 142 -22.26 14.58 26.75
N PRO A 143 -22.86 13.96 25.73
CA PRO A 143 -22.30 12.80 25.03
C PRO A 143 -20.99 13.15 24.32
N ILE A 144 -20.84 14.39 23.85
CA ILE A 144 -19.64 14.82 23.12
C ILE A 144 -18.44 14.87 24.08
N MET A 145 -18.63 15.29 25.34
CA MET A 145 -17.58 15.18 26.35
C MET A 145 -17.13 13.74 26.58
N ARG A 146 -18.08 12.81 26.69
CA ARG A 146 -17.78 11.39 26.86
C ARG A 146 -17.00 10.84 25.68
N LEU A 147 -17.33 11.26 24.46
CA LEU A 147 -16.60 10.91 23.24
C LEU A 147 -15.16 11.45 23.25
N ILE A 148 -14.93 12.68 23.73
CA ILE A 148 -13.57 13.24 23.89
C ILE A 148 -12.75 12.42 24.88
N ILE A 149 -13.31 12.14 26.07
CA ILE A 149 -12.63 11.33 27.10
C ILE A 149 -12.31 9.94 26.53
N TRP A 150 -13.27 9.32 25.85
CA TRP A 150 -13.08 8.02 25.24
C TRP A 150 -11.98 8.00 24.18
N ARG A 151 -11.91 9.03 23.33
CA ARG A 151 -10.84 9.15 22.32
C ARG A 151 -9.46 9.23 22.96
N ILE A 152 -9.33 9.89 24.11
CA ILE A 152 -8.08 9.96 24.88
C ILE A 152 -7.73 8.58 25.46
N ILE A 153 -8.69 7.89 26.07
CA ILE A 153 -8.49 6.55 26.65
C ILE A 153 -8.02 5.56 25.58
N VAL A 154 -8.70 5.51 24.43
CA VAL A 154 -8.34 4.61 23.31
C VAL A 154 -6.94 4.91 22.78
N THR A 155 -6.56 6.19 22.74
CA THR A 155 -5.21 6.59 22.33
C THR A 155 -4.14 6.05 23.29
N ILE A 156 -4.37 6.14 24.60
CA ILE A 156 -3.46 5.61 25.63
C ILE A 156 -3.34 4.08 25.51
N ILE A 157 -4.47 3.39 25.30
CA ILE A 157 -4.49 1.93 25.11
C ILE A 157 -3.73 1.52 23.85
N ALA A 158 -3.85 2.29 22.76
CA ALA A 158 -3.13 2.02 21.52
C ALA A 158 -1.61 2.18 21.69
N ILE A 159 -1.16 3.21 22.42
CA ILE A 159 0.28 3.45 22.68
C ILE A 159 0.89 2.38 23.60
N THR A 160 0.09 1.84 24.52
CA THR A 160 0.55 0.84 25.51
C THR A 160 0.40 -0.61 25.02
N GLU A 161 -0.06 -0.81 23.78
CA GLU A 161 -0.33 -2.13 23.17
C GLU A 161 -1.30 -3.04 23.96
N LEU A 162 -1.93 -2.51 25.01
CA LEU A 162 -2.89 -3.22 25.86
C LEU A 162 -4.14 -3.68 25.10
N GLY A 163 -4.38 -3.13 23.91
CA GLY A 163 -5.49 -3.52 23.03
C GLY A 163 -5.41 -4.94 22.48
N GLN A 164 -4.26 -5.63 22.57
CA GLN A 164 -4.17 -7.04 22.19
C GLN A 164 -4.81 -7.99 23.22
N ILE A 165 -5.10 -7.48 24.42
CA ILE A 165 -5.64 -8.26 25.52
C ILE A 165 -7.17 -8.35 25.39
N TRP A 166 -7.70 -9.56 25.17
CA TRP A 166 -9.12 -9.80 24.88
C TRP A 166 -10.09 -9.23 25.93
N PHE A 167 -9.74 -9.30 27.23
CA PHE A 167 -10.59 -8.79 28.31
C PHE A 167 -10.63 -7.26 28.39
N ILE A 168 -9.68 -6.55 27.75
CA ILE A 168 -9.72 -5.09 27.60
C ILE A 168 -10.54 -4.74 26.36
N SER A 169 -10.35 -5.48 25.27
CA SER A 169 -11.01 -5.22 23.99
C SER A 169 -12.53 -5.42 24.00
N ILE A 170 -13.05 -6.41 24.73
CA ILE A 170 -14.51 -6.64 24.80
C ILE A 170 -15.25 -5.47 25.49
N PRO A 171 -14.88 -5.02 26.71
CA PRO A 171 -15.48 -3.84 27.34
C PRO A 171 -15.34 -2.57 26.49
N MET A 172 -14.23 -2.40 25.78
CA MET A 172 -14.06 -1.28 24.86
C MET A 172 -15.15 -1.27 23.79
N ILE A 173 -15.36 -2.40 23.10
CA ILE A 173 -16.39 -2.54 22.07
C ILE A 173 -17.78 -2.22 22.64
N ILE A 174 -18.11 -2.73 23.83
CA ILE A 174 -19.39 -2.44 24.50
C ILE A 174 -19.55 -0.94 24.77
N TYR A 175 -18.50 -0.29 25.28
CA TYR A 175 -18.53 1.16 25.55
C TYR A 175 -18.65 1.99 24.27
N TYR A 176 -18.07 1.53 23.15
CA TYR A 176 -18.28 2.14 21.84
C TYR A 176 -19.77 2.12 21.44
N PHE A 177 -20.43 0.96 21.54
CA PHE A 177 -21.87 0.86 21.27
C PHE A 177 -22.71 1.77 22.18
N TYR A 178 -22.30 1.93 23.44
CA TYR A 178 -22.91 2.87 24.36
C TYR A 178 -22.77 4.34 23.91
N ILE A 179 -21.58 4.77 23.50
CA ILE A 179 -21.35 6.14 22.97
C ILE A 179 -22.16 6.39 21.70
N ILE A 180 -22.27 5.39 20.82
CA ILE A 180 -23.11 5.47 19.61
C ILE A 180 -24.56 5.70 19.98
N ARG A 181 -25.12 4.92 20.91
CA ARG A 181 -26.49 5.08 21.39
C ARG A 181 -26.73 6.47 21.97
N LEU A 182 -25.74 7.02 22.69
CA LEU A 182 -25.81 8.37 23.24
C LEU A 182 -25.81 9.46 22.16
N LEU A 183 -25.01 9.31 21.11
CA LEU A 183 -25.00 10.24 19.97
C LEU A 183 -26.30 10.17 19.15
N TYR A 184 -26.88 8.98 18.97
CA TYR A 184 -28.21 8.84 18.36
C TYR A 184 -29.29 9.50 19.20
N LYS A 185 -29.24 9.32 20.53
CA LYS A 185 -30.20 9.98 21.42
C LYS A 185 -30.08 11.51 21.33
N LEU A 186 -28.86 12.05 21.28
CA LEU A 186 -28.62 13.47 21.08
C LEU A 186 -29.25 13.99 19.79
N SER A 187 -29.21 13.19 18.72
CA SER A 187 -29.86 13.54 17.45
C SER A 187 -31.37 13.76 17.63
N TYR A 188 -32.05 12.88 18.36
CA TYR A 188 -33.48 13.03 18.67
C TYR A 188 -33.74 14.21 19.60
N ASP A 189 -32.91 14.41 20.63
CA ASP A 189 -33.05 15.52 21.57
C ASP A 189 -32.92 16.88 20.85
N ILE A 190 -32.01 17.00 19.87
CA ILE A 190 -31.85 18.22 19.04
C ILE A 190 -33.03 18.41 18.07
N GLU A 191 -33.56 17.32 17.50
CA GLU A 191 -34.74 17.38 16.63
C GLU A 191 -35.97 17.93 17.36
N SER A 192 -36.08 17.70 18.67
CA SER A 192 -37.17 18.23 19.50
C SER A 192 -37.04 19.71 19.88
N ILE A 193 -35.90 20.35 19.58
CA ILE A 193 -35.64 21.76 19.92
C ILE A 193 -35.99 22.67 18.74
N ASN A 194 -36.99 23.54 18.91
CA ASN A 194 -37.35 24.58 17.95
C ASN A 194 -36.33 25.74 17.98
N CYS A 195 -35.24 25.64 17.21
CA CYS A 195 -34.38 26.80 16.92
C CYS A 195 -34.81 27.50 15.62
N MET A 196 -34.94 28.84 15.64
CA MET A 196 -35.36 29.64 14.49
C MET A 196 -34.26 29.85 13.42
N THR A 197 -34.71 29.83 12.15
CA THR A 197 -34.05 30.23 10.87
C THR A 197 -32.89 29.35 10.39
N SER A 198 -32.68 29.08 9.09
CA SER A 198 -33.10 29.77 7.86
C SER A 198 -33.20 28.81 6.67
N ASN A 199 -34.07 29.14 5.71
CA ASN A 199 -34.07 28.66 4.34
C ASN A 199 -32.66 28.41 3.76
N THR A 200 -32.44 27.21 3.23
CA THR A 200 -31.36 26.93 2.30
C THR A 200 -31.89 26.19 1.10
N TYR A 201 -31.83 26.85 -0.06
CA TYR A 201 -31.74 26.19 -1.35
C TYR A 201 -30.48 25.29 -1.33
N ILE A 202 -30.69 23.98 -1.33
CA ILE A 202 -29.60 23.00 -1.40
C ILE A 202 -29.13 22.98 -2.86
N ARG A 203 -27.93 23.51 -3.13
CA ARG A 203 -27.37 23.56 -4.51
C ARG A 203 -26.95 22.18 -5.02
N PHE A 204 -26.66 21.22 -4.13
CA PHE A 204 -26.26 19.85 -4.46
C PHE A 204 -26.89 18.83 -3.51
N SER A 205 -27.50 17.79 -4.06
CA SER A 205 -28.06 16.66 -3.29
C SER A 205 -26.98 15.93 -2.50
N ASP A 206 -27.28 15.53 -1.27
CA ASP A 206 -26.37 14.79 -0.38
C ASP A 206 -25.81 13.53 -1.05
N LYS A 207 -26.66 12.81 -1.79
CA LYS A 207 -26.27 11.61 -2.54
C LYS A 207 -25.22 11.91 -3.60
N SER A 208 -25.37 13.04 -4.31
CA SER A 208 -24.42 13.46 -5.34
C SER A 208 -23.06 13.82 -4.77
N LEU A 209 -23.03 14.40 -3.57
CA LEU A 209 -21.76 14.75 -2.90
C LEU A 209 -21.04 13.52 -2.37
N ILE A 210 -21.78 12.58 -1.77
CA ILE A 210 -21.21 11.30 -1.33
C ILE A 210 -20.61 10.57 -2.52
N LEU A 211 -21.40 10.41 -3.60
CA LEU A 211 -20.94 9.73 -4.81
C LEU A 211 -19.74 10.45 -5.43
N GLY A 212 -19.82 11.77 -5.63
CA GLY A 212 -18.74 12.54 -6.23
C GLY A 212 -17.43 12.48 -5.43
N TYR A 213 -17.50 12.59 -4.10
CA TYR A 213 -16.31 12.49 -3.25
C TYR A 213 -15.70 11.08 -3.26
N ILE A 214 -16.53 10.04 -3.12
CA ILE A 214 -16.04 8.64 -3.14
C ILE A 214 -15.42 8.32 -4.50
N THR A 215 -16.09 8.65 -5.60
CA THR A 215 -15.56 8.44 -6.95
C THR A 215 -14.26 9.20 -7.16
N SER A 216 -14.16 10.44 -6.67
CA SER A 216 -12.90 11.20 -6.72
C SER A 216 -11.79 10.54 -5.91
N CYS A 217 -12.07 10.03 -4.71
CA CYS A 217 -11.08 9.31 -3.90
C CYS A 217 -10.60 8.03 -4.60
N ILE A 218 -11.53 7.23 -5.16
CA ILE A 218 -11.20 6.02 -5.91
C ILE A 218 -10.32 6.36 -7.11
N PHE A 219 -10.68 7.40 -7.87
CA PHE A 219 -9.92 7.84 -9.03
C PHE A 219 -8.51 8.31 -8.65
N LEU A 220 -8.37 9.11 -7.58
CA LEU A 220 -7.08 9.59 -7.10
C LEU A 220 -6.19 8.44 -6.59
N VAL A 221 -6.77 7.45 -5.89
CA VAL A 221 -6.04 6.25 -5.46
C VAL A 221 -5.62 5.43 -6.67
N ALA A 222 -6.51 5.21 -7.63
CA ALA A 222 -6.21 4.46 -8.85
C ALA A 222 -5.04 5.08 -9.63
N ILE A 223 -5.07 6.40 -9.85
CA ILE A 223 -3.97 7.12 -10.50
C ILE A 223 -2.69 7.04 -9.69
N SER A 224 -2.76 7.26 -8.37
CA SER A 224 -1.59 7.19 -7.49
C SER A 224 -0.95 5.81 -7.54
N CYS A 225 -1.75 4.74 -7.49
CA CYS A 225 -1.30 3.37 -7.62
C CYS A 225 -0.63 3.11 -8.98
N VAL A 226 -1.26 3.49 -10.10
CA VAL A 226 -0.70 3.31 -11.46
C VAL A 226 0.64 4.02 -11.60
N LEU A 227 0.73 5.27 -11.14
CA LEU A 227 1.95 6.07 -11.26
C LEU A 227 3.07 5.60 -10.31
N SER A 228 2.71 5.15 -9.11
CA SER A 228 3.68 4.75 -8.09
C SER A 228 4.23 3.36 -8.33
N ASN A 229 3.38 2.43 -8.79
CA ASN A 229 3.77 1.04 -9.02
C ASN A 229 4.39 0.82 -10.42
N HIS A 230 4.28 1.79 -11.33
CA HIS A 230 4.99 1.74 -12.61
C HIS A 230 6.30 2.55 -12.53
N ILE A 231 7.41 1.86 -12.30
CA ILE A 231 8.73 2.49 -12.19
C ILE A 231 9.23 2.90 -13.58
N ARG A 232 9.52 4.18 -13.76
CA ARG A 232 10.18 4.66 -14.98
C ARG A 232 11.64 4.21 -14.97
N LEU A 233 12.05 3.57 -16.06
CA LEU A 233 13.43 3.16 -16.28
C LEU A 233 14.20 4.26 -17.01
N ASP A 234 15.42 4.53 -16.57
CA ASP A 234 16.39 5.37 -17.27
C ASP A 234 17.19 4.50 -18.24
N SER A 235 16.59 4.22 -19.40
CA SER A 235 17.12 3.23 -20.35
C SER A 235 18.05 3.83 -21.40
N VAL A 236 19.08 3.06 -21.76
CA VAL A 236 20.05 3.36 -22.81
C VAL A 236 19.98 2.32 -23.92
N GLU A 237 20.25 2.71 -25.16
CA GLU A 237 20.28 1.77 -26.29
C GLU A 237 21.40 0.75 -26.10
N VAL A 238 21.11 -0.52 -26.34
CA VAL A 238 22.09 -1.61 -26.20
C VAL A 238 23.16 -1.45 -27.27
N THR A 239 24.40 -1.28 -26.83
CA THR A 239 25.54 -1.25 -27.73
C THR A 239 25.92 -2.66 -28.18
N PRO A 240 26.38 -2.84 -29.43
CA PRO A 240 26.84 -4.13 -29.91
C PRO A 240 28.07 -4.58 -29.12
N VAL A 241 28.10 -5.88 -28.83
CA VAL A 241 29.18 -6.57 -28.11
C VAL A 241 30.52 -6.37 -28.81
N LYS A 242 31.58 -6.09 -28.03
CA LYS A 242 32.93 -5.89 -28.57
C LYS A 242 33.83 -7.12 -28.40
N GLU A 243 33.71 -7.86 -27.30
CA GLU A 243 34.60 -8.99 -26.98
C GLU A 243 33.92 -10.34 -27.28
N TYR A 244 34.31 -10.98 -28.39
CA TYR A 244 33.72 -12.27 -28.83
C TYR A 244 34.44 -13.51 -28.27
N SER A 245 35.74 -13.42 -27.94
CA SER A 245 36.55 -14.61 -27.61
C SER A 245 36.10 -15.33 -26.34
N ASN A 246 35.90 -14.63 -25.22
CA ASN A 246 35.46 -15.27 -23.96
C ASN A 246 34.00 -15.74 -24.04
N ARG A 247 33.20 -15.06 -24.87
CA ARG A 247 31.80 -15.41 -25.10
C ARG A 247 31.66 -16.75 -25.81
N ASN A 248 32.52 -17.01 -26.80
CA ASN A 248 32.55 -18.30 -27.49
C ASN A 248 32.88 -19.45 -26.53
N LEU A 249 33.82 -19.27 -25.60
CA LEU A 249 34.14 -20.27 -24.59
C LEU A 249 32.92 -20.64 -23.73
N LEU A 250 32.16 -19.64 -23.27
CA LEU A 250 30.94 -19.86 -22.49
C LEU A 250 29.82 -20.53 -23.31
N ILE A 251 29.75 -20.27 -24.62
CA ILE A 251 28.82 -20.94 -25.53
C ILE A 251 29.22 -22.42 -25.71
N ASP A 252 30.50 -22.69 -25.89
CA ASP A 252 31.03 -24.06 -26.06
C ASP A 252 30.81 -24.92 -24.79
N GLU A 253 30.83 -24.30 -23.61
CA GLU A 253 30.50 -24.92 -22.32
C GLU A 253 28.98 -25.10 -22.09
N GLY A 254 28.13 -24.66 -23.04
CA GLY A 254 26.70 -24.95 -23.07
C GLY A 254 25.78 -23.80 -22.67
N ILE A 255 26.29 -22.59 -22.42
CA ILE A 255 25.44 -21.43 -22.13
C ILE A 255 24.74 -20.95 -23.41
N PRO A 256 23.40 -20.78 -23.41
CA PRO A 256 22.67 -20.31 -24.58
C PRO A 256 23.20 -18.99 -25.14
N LEU A 257 23.38 -18.91 -26.47
CA LEU A 257 23.85 -17.72 -27.18
C LEU A 257 23.06 -16.45 -26.83
N LYS A 258 21.74 -16.58 -26.63
CA LYS A 258 20.87 -15.46 -26.24
C LYS A 258 21.32 -14.81 -24.93
N ILE A 259 21.56 -15.63 -23.90
CA ILE A 259 22.04 -15.18 -22.59
C ILE A 259 23.43 -14.59 -22.72
N VAL A 260 24.32 -15.29 -23.43
CA VAL A 260 25.71 -14.83 -23.61
C VAL A 260 25.75 -13.45 -24.26
N ARG A 261 24.90 -13.14 -25.25
CA ARG A 261 24.85 -11.81 -25.89
C ARG A 261 24.38 -10.71 -24.95
N ASP A 262 23.59 -11.07 -23.96
CA ASP A 262 22.96 -10.15 -23.02
C ASP A 262 23.81 -9.89 -21.78
N ILE A 263 25.02 -10.45 -21.65
CA ILE A 263 25.95 -10.11 -20.55
C ILE A 263 26.82 -8.90 -20.96
N LEU A 264 27.12 -7.98 -20.04
CA LEU A 264 28.04 -6.86 -20.29
C LEU A 264 29.48 -7.33 -20.55
N ASP A 265 30.23 -6.58 -21.37
CA ASP A 265 31.66 -6.88 -21.61
C ASP A 265 32.48 -6.82 -20.30
N GLU A 266 32.12 -5.90 -19.40
CA GLU A 266 32.75 -5.76 -18.06
C GLU A 266 32.52 -6.98 -17.18
N ASP A 267 31.28 -7.49 -17.13
CA ASP A 267 30.95 -8.70 -16.38
C ASP A 267 31.61 -9.94 -17.01
N MET A 268 31.68 -9.99 -18.35
CA MET A 268 32.40 -11.06 -19.06
C MET A 268 33.90 -11.07 -18.75
N ALA A 269 34.51 -9.91 -18.46
CA ALA A 269 35.92 -9.83 -18.13
C ALA A 269 36.24 -10.50 -16.78
N VAL A 270 35.27 -10.63 -15.88
CA VAL A 270 35.41 -11.35 -14.61
C VAL A 270 35.48 -12.87 -14.82
N LEU A 271 34.92 -13.39 -15.92
CA LEU A 271 34.69 -14.82 -16.17
C LEU A 271 35.79 -15.51 -17.01
N LYS A 272 37.00 -14.95 -17.11
CA LYS A 272 38.05 -15.45 -18.02
C LYS A 272 38.71 -16.77 -17.56
N ASP A 273 38.72 -17.06 -16.27
CA ASP A 273 39.42 -18.21 -15.68
C ASP A 273 38.47 -19.35 -15.26
N THR A 274 37.46 -19.62 -16.08
CA THR A 274 36.42 -20.61 -15.78
C THR A 274 36.95 -22.03 -15.75
N VAL A 275 36.53 -22.77 -14.73
CA VAL A 275 36.95 -24.14 -14.42
C VAL A 275 35.78 -25.13 -14.51
N ASN A 276 34.57 -24.69 -14.11
CA ASN A 276 33.36 -25.49 -14.14
C ASN A 276 32.13 -24.60 -14.30
N ILE A 277 31.12 -25.08 -15.01
CA ILE A 277 29.82 -24.42 -15.20
C ILE A 277 28.70 -25.42 -14.90
N GLU A 278 27.74 -25.02 -14.07
CA GLU A 278 26.48 -25.72 -13.89
C GLU A 278 25.31 -24.79 -14.25
N ILE A 279 24.38 -25.29 -15.07
CA ILE A 279 23.24 -24.52 -15.56
C ILE A 279 21.97 -25.19 -15.04
N VAL A 280 21.09 -24.40 -14.42
CA VAL A 280 19.75 -24.84 -14.02
C VAL A 280 18.74 -23.95 -14.72
N ASN A 281 17.85 -24.55 -15.52
CA ASN A 281 16.76 -23.86 -16.21
C ASN A 281 15.43 -24.34 -15.62
N ILE A 282 14.57 -23.38 -15.28
CA ILE A 282 13.22 -23.61 -14.75
C ILE A 282 12.26 -22.64 -15.42
N ASP A 283 11.12 -23.17 -15.84
CA ASP A 283 10.01 -22.37 -16.35
C ASP A 283 8.94 -22.19 -15.27
N PHE A 284 8.41 -20.98 -15.18
CA PHE A 284 7.36 -20.61 -14.27
C PHE A 284 6.10 -20.14 -15.01
N ASP A 285 4.97 -20.47 -14.40
CA ASP A 285 3.63 -20.04 -14.77
C ASP A 285 2.96 -19.51 -13.50
N PHE A 286 2.54 -18.24 -13.55
CA PHE A 286 1.90 -17.52 -12.46
C PHE A 286 0.37 -17.61 -12.52
N ASP A 287 -0.20 -17.73 -13.72
CA ASP A 287 -1.65 -17.70 -13.96
C ASP A 287 -2.31 -19.10 -14.02
N ASN A 288 -1.52 -20.18 -13.88
CA ASN A 288 -1.95 -21.58 -14.06
C ASN A 288 -2.51 -21.85 -15.48
N ASP A 289 -2.06 -21.06 -16.46
CA ASP A 289 -2.39 -21.23 -17.88
C ASP A 289 -1.36 -22.15 -18.54
N THR A 290 -1.65 -22.65 -19.76
CA THR A 290 -0.69 -23.51 -20.47
C THR A 290 0.53 -22.77 -21.04
N GLU A 291 0.54 -21.43 -20.99
CA GLU A 291 1.61 -20.57 -21.53
C GLU A 291 2.59 -20.21 -20.39
N LYS A 292 3.90 -20.32 -20.63
CA LYS A 292 4.92 -19.98 -19.63
C LYS A 292 5.05 -18.47 -19.53
N ASP A 293 5.05 -17.95 -18.31
CA ASP A 293 5.20 -16.51 -18.05
C ASP A 293 6.67 -16.10 -17.93
N LEU A 294 7.51 -16.99 -17.40
CA LEU A 294 8.89 -16.69 -17.06
C LEU A 294 9.79 -17.91 -17.27
N GLU A 295 10.84 -17.75 -18.06
CA GLU A 295 11.95 -18.71 -18.16
C GLU A 295 13.11 -18.18 -17.30
N ALA A 296 13.41 -18.85 -16.19
CA ALA A 296 14.51 -18.54 -15.30
C ALA A 296 15.68 -19.49 -15.53
N THR A 297 16.89 -18.97 -15.64
CA THR A 297 18.12 -19.75 -15.81
C THR A 297 19.18 -19.25 -14.83
N THR A 298 19.56 -20.11 -13.88
CA THR A 298 20.68 -19.88 -12.97
C THR A 298 21.93 -20.53 -13.54
N ILE A 299 22.98 -19.75 -13.73
CA ILE A 299 24.27 -20.22 -14.24
C ILE A 299 25.29 -20.06 -13.13
N PHE A 300 25.81 -21.17 -12.64
CA PHE A 300 26.86 -21.26 -11.64
C PHE A 300 28.21 -21.41 -12.32
N ILE A 301 29.14 -20.52 -12.02
CA ILE A 301 30.45 -20.45 -12.68
C ILE A 301 31.54 -20.49 -11.61
N GLU A 302 32.32 -21.56 -11.61
CA GLU A 302 33.50 -21.70 -10.77
C GLU A 302 34.74 -21.24 -11.55
N LEU A 303 35.47 -20.29 -10.99
CA LEU A 303 36.78 -19.88 -11.49
C LEU A 303 37.90 -20.55 -10.68
N LYS A 304 39.13 -20.41 -11.17
CA LYS A 304 40.34 -20.79 -10.41
C LYS A 304 40.34 -20.20 -8.99
N TYR A 305 40.98 -20.92 -8.07
CA TYR A 305 41.05 -20.59 -6.64
C TYR A 305 39.68 -20.60 -5.91
N ASN A 306 38.78 -21.51 -6.31
CA ASN A 306 37.47 -21.73 -5.70
C ASN A 306 36.58 -20.47 -5.62
N LYS A 307 36.74 -19.54 -6.57
CA LYS A 307 35.86 -18.37 -6.64
C LYS A 307 34.59 -18.75 -7.37
N MET A 308 33.47 -18.60 -6.70
CA MET A 308 32.16 -18.98 -7.23
C MET A 308 31.37 -17.73 -7.60
N TYR A 309 30.84 -17.72 -8.81
CA TYR A 309 29.97 -16.67 -9.34
C TYR A 309 28.66 -17.28 -9.82
N ALA A 310 27.62 -16.47 -9.87
CA ALA A 310 26.35 -16.86 -10.43
C ALA A 310 25.73 -15.73 -11.25
N ILE A 311 25.08 -16.13 -12.35
CA ILE A 311 24.23 -15.27 -13.16
C ILE A 311 22.81 -15.83 -13.04
N GLU A 312 21.94 -15.07 -12.41
CA GLU A 312 20.50 -15.34 -12.43
C GLU A 312 19.90 -14.59 -13.62
N TYR A 313 19.55 -15.32 -14.68
CA TYR A 313 18.96 -14.77 -15.90
C TYR A 313 17.46 -15.07 -15.93
N PHE A 314 16.66 -14.07 -16.26
CA PHE A 314 15.20 -14.19 -16.32
C PHE A 314 14.66 -13.63 -17.63
N ASN A 315 13.78 -14.38 -18.28
CA ASN A 315 13.15 -14.01 -19.54
C ASN A 315 11.63 -14.10 -19.43
N TRP A 316 10.96 -12.96 -19.56
CA TRP A 316 9.52 -12.80 -19.51
C TRP A 316 8.86 -12.71 -20.90
N GLY A 317 9.65 -12.75 -21.97
CA GLY A 317 9.14 -12.65 -23.34
C GLY A 317 8.36 -11.35 -23.60
N ASP A 318 7.16 -11.45 -24.16
CA ASP A 318 6.37 -10.30 -24.59
C ASP A 318 5.43 -9.73 -23.50
N LYS A 319 5.21 -10.46 -22.41
CA LYS A 319 4.23 -10.12 -21.37
C LYS A 319 4.85 -10.07 -19.97
N GLY A 320 5.95 -9.35 -19.83
CA GLY A 320 6.60 -9.24 -18.52
C GLY A 320 6.00 -8.17 -17.59
N PRO A 321 6.67 -7.96 -16.45
CA PRO A 321 6.22 -7.11 -15.35
C PRO A 321 6.05 -5.63 -15.70
N TYR A 322 4.85 -5.08 -15.47
CA TYR A 322 4.57 -3.64 -15.66
C TYR A 322 4.34 -2.89 -14.35
N TRP A 323 4.22 -3.60 -13.23
CA TRP A 323 3.74 -3.05 -11.97
C TRP A 323 4.69 -3.37 -10.82
N GLN A 324 6.00 -3.17 -11.02
CA GLN A 324 7.02 -3.37 -10.00
C GLN A 324 6.93 -4.75 -9.33
N ASP A 325 7.43 -5.74 -10.04
CA ASP A 325 7.59 -7.09 -9.51
C ASP A 325 8.86 -7.21 -8.69
N GLY A 326 8.90 -8.17 -7.79
CA GLY A 326 10.05 -8.40 -6.92
C GLY A 326 10.92 -9.55 -7.41
N ILE A 327 12.24 -9.39 -7.28
CA ILE A 327 13.18 -10.50 -7.29
C ILE A 327 13.97 -10.48 -5.98
N ALA A 328 14.12 -11.63 -5.35
CA ALA A 328 14.97 -11.80 -4.18
C ALA A 328 15.80 -13.09 -4.31
N ILE A 329 17.12 -12.96 -4.21
CA ILE A 329 18.06 -14.07 -4.27
C ILE A 329 18.67 -14.25 -2.89
N SER A 330 18.61 -15.47 -2.38
CA SER A 330 19.24 -15.88 -1.14
C SER A 330 20.07 -17.14 -1.36
N ASN A 331 21.04 -17.36 -0.48
CA ASN A 331 21.92 -18.51 -0.60
C ASN A 331 22.32 -18.99 0.79
N THR A 332 22.71 -20.25 0.88
CA THR A 332 23.36 -20.84 2.06
C THR A 332 24.67 -20.14 2.44
N ARG A 333 25.27 -19.39 1.52
CA ARG A 333 26.52 -18.64 1.65
C ARG A 333 26.28 -17.15 1.44
N ASP A 334 27.20 -16.33 1.91
CA ASP A 334 27.12 -14.88 1.72
C ASP A 334 27.22 -14.50 0.24
N LEU A 335 26.35 -13.56 -0.15
CA LEU A 335 26.27 -13.04 -1.50
C LEU A 335 26.88 -11.65 -1.58
N GLU A 336 27.60 -11.39 -2.67
CA GLU A 336 28.13 -10.07 -3.01
C GLU A 336 27.59 -9.69 -4.39
N LEU A 337 26.69 -8.71 -4.44
CA LEU A 337 26.14 -8.18 -5.69
C LEU A 337 27.26 -7.53 -6.51
N ILE A 338 27.37 -7.89 -7.78
CA ILE A 338 28.33 -7.27 -8.71
C ILE A 338 27.59 -6.30 -9.63
N ASN A 339 26.59 -6.79 -10.35
CA ASN A 339 25.87 -6.02 -11.35
C ASN A 339 24.48 -6.60 -11.63
N GLY A 340 23.63 -5.86 -12.33
CA GLY A 340 22.37 -6.38 -12.86
C GLY A 340 21.70 -5.39 -13.79
N ARG A 341 21.03 -5.92 -14.82
CA ARG A 341 20.37 -5.10 -15.83
C ARG A 341 19.08 -5.71 -16.34
N LEU A 342 18.15 -4.85 -16.71
CA LEU A 342 16.96 -5.14 -17.49
C LEU A 342 17.25 -4.84 -18.95
N ILE A 343 16.67 -5.63 -19.85
CA ILE A 343 16.81 -5.52 -21.29
C ILE A 343 15.43 -5.75 -21.91
N TYR A 344 15.06 -4.91 -22.87
CA TYR A 344 13.78 -5.04 -23.55
C TYR A 344 13.84 -4.41 -24.95
N GLU A 345 12.96 -4.87 -25.83
CA GLU A 345 12.76 -4.26 -27.14
C GLU A 345 11.62 -3.24 -27.09
N ASN A 346 11.85 -2.06 -27.66
CA ASN A 346 10.81 -1.08 -27.91
C ASN A 346 10.91 -0.58 -29.34
N LYS A 347 9.86 -0.82 -30.14
CA LYS A 347 9.79 -0.46 -31.56
C LYS A 347 10.98 -0.98 -32.39
N GLY A 348 11.43 -2.22 -32.16
CA GLY A 348 12.54 -2.84 -32.89
C GLY A 348 13.95 -2.46 -32.40
N ILE A 349 14.06 -1.63 -31.36
CA ILE A 349 15.35 -1.22 -30.77
C ILE A 349 15.47 -1.84 -29.37
N ASN A 350 16.62 -2.45 -29.08
CA ASN A 350 16.92 -2.99 -27.76
C ASN A 350 17.44 -1.89 -26.83
N TYR A 351 16.82 -1.79 -25.66
CA TYR A 351 17.23 -0.90 -24.58
C TYR A 351 17.66 -1.73 -23.37
N ALA A 352 18.62 -1.20 -22.62
CA ALA A 352 19.02 -1.72 -21.32
C ALA A 352 18.86 -0.65 -20.23
N SER A 353 18.60 -1.08 -19.01
CA SER A 353 18.50 -0.23 -17.82
C SER A 353 19.09 -0.97 -16.63
N GLU A 354 19.56 -0.23 -15.63
CA GLU A 354 19.79 -0.79 -14.31
C GLU A 354 18.47 -1.33 -13.73
N ILE A 355 18.55 -2.34 -12.87
CA ILE A 355 17.39 -2.86 -12.13
C ILE A 355 17.07 -1.87 -10.99
N PRO A 356 15.87 -1.28 -10.96
CA PRO A 356 15.48 -0.37 -9.88
C PRO A 356 15.62 -1.00 -8.49
N ARG A 357 16.22 -0.24 -7.55
CA ARG A 357 16.44 -0.66 -6.16
C ARG A 357 17.19 -1.99 -6.00
N LEU A 358 18.00 -2.36 -6.99
CA LEU A 358 18.90 -3.50 -6.88
C LEU A 358 19.91 -3.25 -5.77
N ASN A 359 19.93 -4.12 -4.76
CA ASN A 359 20.88 -4.03 -3.67
C ASN A 359 21.21 -5.42 -3.12
N GLY A 360 22.42 -5.59 -2.62
CA GLY A 360 22.86 -6.79 -1.90
C GLY A 360 23.14 -6.46 -0.44
N GLY A 361 22.75 -7.35 0.46
CA GLY A 361 23.09 -7.24 1.88
C GLY A 361 21.93 -7.61 2.78
N SER A 362 21.96 -7.06 4.00
CA SER A 362 20.95 -7.33 5.00
C SER A 362 19.62 -6.66 4.65
N VAL A 363 18.60 -7.45 4.34
CA VAL A 363 17.26 -6.98 4.01
C VAL A 363 16.31 -7.32 5.16
N GLU A 364 15.64 -6.29 5.67
CA GLU A 364 14.49 -6.46 6.55
C GLU A 364 13.27 -6.80 5.71
N SER A 365 12.69 -7.96 5.98
CA SER A 365 11.45 -8.42 5.40
C SER A 365 10.39 -8.51 6.48
N THR A 366 9.15 -8.19 6.14
CA THR A 366 8.02 -8.31 7.07
C THR A 366 7.25 -9.58 6.73
N ASP A 367 7.06 -10.46 7.70
CA ASP A 367 6.23 -11.65 7.52
C ASP A 367 4.72 -11.31 7.47
N ILE A 368 3.91 -12.32 7.17
CA ILE A 368 2.44 -12.20 7.10
C ILE A 368 1.79 -11.79 8.42
N PHE A 369 2.52 -11.84 9.54
CA PHE A 369 2.08 -11.45 10.88
C PHE A 369 2.65 -10.08 11.31
N GLY A 370 3.43 -9.41 10.46
CA GLY A 370 4.04 -8.13 10.79
C GLY A 370 5.37 -8.23 11.55
N GLN A 371 5.93 -9.43 11.73
CA GLN A 371 7.25 -9.60 12.35
C GLN A 371 8.36 -9.30 11.34
N LEU A 372 9.36 -8.57 11.81
CA LEU A 372 10.55 -8.26 11.03
C LEU A 372 11.51 -9.46 11.10
N SER A 373 11.87 -9.96 9.94
CA SER A 373 12.93 -10.95 9.75
C SER A 373 14.04 -10.33 8.91
N GLN A 374 15.28 -10.55 9.34
CA GLN A 374 16.46 -10.02 8.67
C GLN A 374 17.22 -11.17 8.02
N GLY A 375 17.59 -11.02 6.75
CA GLY A 375 18.39 -12.00 6.02
C GLY A 375 19.27 -11.35 4.99
N ASN A 376 20.45 -11.93 4.75
CA ASN A 376 21.34 -11.49 3.68
C ASN A 376 20.76 -11.95 2.33
N LYS A 377 20.37 -11.00 1.49
CA LYS A 377 19.72 -11.25 0.19
C LYS A 377 20.16 -10.21 -0.83
N ILE A 378 20.07 -10.58 -2.10
CA ILE A 378 20.06 -9.61 -3.20
C ILE A 378 18.61 -9.37 -3.57
N THR A 379 18.15 -8.13 -3.54
CA THR A 379 16.77 -7.77 -3.90
C THR A 379 16.75 -6.71 -4.98
N GLY A 380 15.73 -6.73 -5.82
CA GLY A 380 15.55 -5.75 -6.87
C GLY A 380 14.10 -5.70 -7.35
N ALA A 381 13.72 -4.58 -7.97
CA ALA A 381 12.40 -4.40 -8.55
C ALA A 381 12.46 -4.52 -10.07
N ILE A 382 11.71 -5.48 -10.62
CA ILE A 382 11.61 -5.70 -12.06
C ILE A 382 10.40 -4.93 -12.59
N ASN A 383 10.65 -4.05 -13.56
CA ASN A 383 9.59 -3.31 -14.22
C ASN A 383 10.01 -2.99 -15.65
N TYR A 384 9.15 -3.23 -16.62
CA TYR A 384 9.38 -2.88 -18.02
C TYR A 384 8.39 -1.82 -18.51
N PRO A 385 8.74 -1.03 -19.54
CA PRO A 385 7.82 -0.08 -20.13
C PRO A 385 6.58 -0.77 -20.72
N LEU A 386 5.43 -0.11 -20.66
CA LEU A 386 4.22 -0.63 -21.28
C LEU A 386 4.44 -0.89 -22.78
N LYS A 387 4.03 -2.09 -23.24
CA LYS A 387 4.14 -2.56 -24.64
C LYS A 387 5.57 -2.88 -25.12
N SER A 388 6.56 -2.95 -24.23
CA SER A 388 7.86 -3.51 -24.59
C SER A 388 7.75 -5.01 -24.89
N LYS A 389 8.70 -5.53 -25.67
CA LYS A 389 8.81 -6.94 -26.06
C LYS A 389 10.14 -7.52 -25.61
N GLU A 390 10.31 -8.84 -25.73
CA GLU A 390 11.59 -9.53 -25.42
C GLU A 390 12.18 -9.08 -24.08
N GLN A 391 11.31 -8.99 -23.06
CA GLN A 391 11.58 -8.47 -21.73
C GLN A 391 12.38 -9.50 -20.94
N ARG A 392 13.61 -9.15 -20.59
CA ARG A 392 14.53 -10.06 -19.91
C ARG A 392 15.57 -9.29 -19.10
N GLY A 393 16.34 -9.99 -18.30
CA GLY A 393 17.41 -9.37 -17.55
C GLY A 393 18.28 -10.39 -16.86
N TYR A 394 19.32 -9.91 -16.18
CA TYR A 394 20.11 -10.75 -15.31
C TYR A 394 20.63 -10.00 -14.09
N ILE A 395 20.96 -10.77 -13.06
CA ILE A 395 21.71 -10.33 -11.89
C ILE A 395 22.98 -11.15 -11.82
N PHE A 396 24.12 -10.48 -11.71
CA PHE A 396 25.43 -11.08 -11.57
C PHE A 396 25.97 -10.84 -10.16
N TYR A 397 26.37 -11.93 -9.51
CA TYR A 397 26.80 -11.89 -8.12
C TYR A 397 27.85 -12.95 -7.82
N LYS A 398 28.63 -12.69 -6.79
CA LYS A 398 29.63 -13.60 -6.25
C LYS A 398 29.05 -14.34 -5.05
N ILE A 399 29.38 -15.61 -4.96
CA ILE A 399 29.05 -16.49 -3.85
C ILE A 399 30.33 -16.71 -3.06
N ASN A 400 30.34 -16.26 -1.81
CA ASN A 400 31.50 -16.39 -0.93
C ASN A 400 31.61 -17.83 -0.41
N MET A 401 32.42 -18.64 -1.10
CA MET A 401 32.73 -20.00 -0.70
C MET A 401 33.81 -20.00 0.38
N GLU A 402 33.50 -20.62 1.52
CA GLU A 402 34.49 -20.91 2.57
C GLU A 402 35.49 -21.96 2.08
N GLU A 403 36.67 -21.97 2.70
CA GLU A 403 37.71 -22.95 2.38
C GLU A 403 37.20 -24.38 2.66
N GLY A 404 37.27 -25.25 1.65
CA GLY A 404 36.74 -26.62 1.71
C GLY A 404 35.24 -26.76 1.41
N ALA A 405 34.50 -25.69 1.11
CA ALA A 405 33.12 -25.78 0.67
C ALA A 405 33.03 -26.46 -0.72
N LEU A 406 32.20 -27.50 -0.83
CA LEU A 406 32.07 -28.32 -2.03
C LEU A 406 30.70 -28.22 -2.72
N LEU A 407 29.70 -27.69 -2.01
CA LEU A 407 28.34 -27.49 -2.51
C LEU A 407 27.65 -26.33 -1.79
N GLY A 408 26.55 -25.85 -2.37
CA GLY A 408 25.64 -24.91 -1.74
C GLY A 408 24.27 -24.89 -2.41
N THR A 409 23.35 -24.14 -1.82
CA THR A 409 21.98 -23.97 -2.32
C THR A 409 21.70 -22.49 -2.54
N ASN A 410 21.18 -22.18 -3.72
CA ASN A 410 20.71 -20.87 -4.14
C ASN A 410 19.19 -20.91 -4.25
N ILE A 411 18.54 -19.84 -3.80
CA ILE A 411 17.10 -19.68 -3.87
C ILE A 411 16.82 -18.33 -4.55
N ALA A 412 16.20 -18.37 -5.72
CA ALA A 412 15.70 -17.19 -6.42
C ALA A 412 14.17 -17.12 -6.33
N ASP A 413 13.67 -16.08 -5.69
CA ASP A 413 12.25 -15.78 -5.51
C ASP A 413 11.80 -14.75 -6.55
N TYR A 414 10.77 -15.09 -7.31
CA TYR A 414 10.12 -14.23 -8.29
C TYR A 414 8.70 -13.89 -7.83
N MET A 415 8.40 -12.59 -7.72
CA MET A 415 7.17 -12.08 -7.13
C MET A 415 6.39 -11.25 -8.16
N HIS A 416 5.28 -11.81 -8.68
CA HIS A 416 4.53 -11.23 -9.80
C HIS A 416 3.21 -10.57 -9.39
N TYR A 417 2.91 -9.40 -9.94
CA TYR A 417 1.58 -8.77 -9.82
C TYR A 417 1.04 -8.28 -11.17
N SER A 418 -0.13 -8.80 -11.55
CA SER A 418 -0.79 -8.46 -12.82
C SER A 418 -1.47 -7.07 -12.84
N HIS A 419 -1.64 -6.41 -11.68
CA HIS A 419 -2.35 -5.13 -11.58
C HIS A 419 -1.65 -4.08 -10.71
N PRO A 420 -1.89 -2.77 -10.96
CA PRO A 420 -1.26 -1.69 -10.20
C PRO A 420 -1.89 -1.43 -8.83
N PHE A 421 -3.10 -1.94 -8.53
CA PHE A 421 -3.87 -1.52 -7.37
C PHE A 421 -3.40 -2.15 -6.06
N ARG A 422 -2.51 -1.46 -5.35
CA ARG A 422 -1.99 -1.88 -4.04
C ARG A 422 -2.03 -0.75 -3.04
N ILE A 423 -2.69 -0.97 -1.90
CA ILE A 423 -2.76 -0.05 -0.78
C ILE A 423 -2.68 -0.85 0.55
N PRO A 424 -1.72 -0.56 1.44
CA PRO A 424 -0.67 0.46 1.28
C PRO A 424 0.33 0.11 0.17
N TYR A 425 1.08 1.10 -0.30
CA TYR A 425 2.22 0.90 -1.19
C TYR A 425 3.28 0.06 -0.47
N THR A 426 3.82 -0.93 -1.17
CA THR A 426 4.80 -1.87 -0.66
C THR A 426 5.91 -2.07 -1.68
N GLU A 427 7.15 -2.16 -1.19
CA GLU A 427 8.28 -2.63 -1.98
C GLU A 427 8.25 -4.16 -2.03
N ILE A 428 7.77 -4.71 -3.15
CA ILE A 428 7.47 -6.14 -3.32
C ILE A 428 8.68 -7.00 -3.01
N GLU A 429 9.87 -6.58 -3.46
CA GLU A 429 11.13 -7.28 -3.24
C GLU A 429 11.55 -7.41 -1.76
N LYS A 430 10.91 -6.65 -0.85
CA LYS A 430 11.09 -6.75 0.60
C LYS A 430 9.94 -7.45 1.31
N SER A 431 8.86 -7.76 0.58
CA SER A 431 7.68 -8.40 1.15
C SER A 431 7.87 -9.91 1.27
N ASN A 432 7.38 -10.50 2.36
CA ASN A 432 7.31 -11.94 2.47
C ASN A 432 5.99 -12.44 1.86
N LEU A 433 6.08 -13.01 0.66
CA LEU A 433 4.95 -13.59 -0.05
C LEU A 433 4.87 -15.12 0.10
N SER A 434 5.45 -15.68 1.18
CA SER A 434 5.29 -17.10 1.49
C SER A 434 3.81 -17.48 1.48
N PHE A 435 3.48 -18.56 0.76
CA PHE A 435 2.11 -19.06 0.57
C PHE A 435 1.20 -18.19 -0.32
N SER A 436 1.73 -17.19 -1.02
CA SER A 436 0.99 -16.43 -2.04
C SER A 436 1.09 -17.10 -3.41
N ASN A 437 0.01 -17.06 -4.19
CA ASN A 437 0.04 -17.48 -5.60
C ASN A 437 0.93 -16.59 -6.47
N ASN A 438 1.30 -15.41 -5.96
CA ASN A 438 2.15 -14.44 -6.66
C ASN A 438 3.65 -14.75 -6.52
N LEU A 439 4.04 -15.79 -5.78
CA LEU A 439 5.43 -16.19 -5.58
C LEU A 439 5.75 -17.45 -6.37
N ARG A 440 6.89 -17.45 -7.07
CA ARG A 440 7.52 -18.64 -7.66
C ARG A 440 8.98 -18.68 -7.22
N GLN A 441 9.47 -19.88 -6.92
CA GLN A 441 10.79 -20.05 -6.31
C GLN A 441 11.59 -21.09 -7.09
N ASN A 442 12.84 -20.74 -7.41
CA ASN A 442 13.85 -21.66 -7.92
C ASN A 442 14.85 -21.99 -6.81
N ALA A 443 14.79 -23.21 -6.28
CA ALA A 443 15.80 -23.74 -5.36
C ALA A 443 16.79 -24.61 -6.14
N SER A 444 17.98 -24.08 -6.41
CA SER A 444 19.03 -24.71 -7.19
C SER A 444 20.24 -25.05 -6.35
N ASN A 445 20.75 -26.28 -6.48
CA ASN A 445 22.00 -26.69 -5.87
C ASN A 445 23.14 -26.55 -6.86
N TYR A 446 24.32 -26.18 -6.37
CA TYR A 446 25.55 -26.11 -7.16
C TYR A 446 26.69 -26.82 -6.43
N ARG A 447 27.66 -27.30 -7.20
CA ARG A 447 28.79 -28.13 -6.79
C ARG A 447 30.07 -27.59 -7.42
N THR A 448 31.16 -27.70 -6.67
CA THR A 448 32.49 -27.43 -7.22
C THR A 448 32.97 -28.59 -8.09
N LYS A 449 33.93 -28.34 -8.97
CA LYS A 449 34.58 -29.34 -9.82
C LYS A 449 35.12 -30.49 -8.99
N SER A 450 35.77 -30.18 -7.87
CA SER A 450 36.29 -31.19 -6.93
C SER A 450 35.19 -32.10 -6.39
N ARG A 451 34.00 -31.55 -6.09
CA ARG A 451 32.86 -32.35 -5.65
C ARG A 451 32.36 -33.29 -6.75
N ILE A 452 32.26 -32.78 -7.98
CA ILE A 452 31.84 -33.57 -9.15
C ILE A 452 32.82 -34.72 -9.41
N GLU A 453 34.13 -34.45 -9.31
CA GLU A 453 35.17 -35.48 -9.47
C GLU A 453 35.11 -36.55 -8.37
N LEU A 454 34.89 -36.16 -7.11
CA LEU A 454 34.68 -37.08 -5.99
C LEU A 454 33.44 -37.95 -6.17
N GLU A 455 32.32 -37.39 -6.66
CA GLU A 455 31.10 -38.16 -6.96
C GLU A 455 31.34 -39.21 -8.03
N LYS A 456 32.08 -38.86 -9.10
CA LYS A 456 32.45 -39.79 -10.16
C LYS A 456 33.32 -40.94 -9.65
N GLN A 457 34.30 -40.65 -8.80
CA GLN A 457 35.16 -41.67 -8.19
C GLN A 457 34.41 -42.64 -7.28
N ASN A 458 33.42 -42.16 -6.53
CA ASN A 458 32.61 -43.00 -5.63
C ASN A 458 31.48 -43.77 -6.35
N SER A 459 31.21 -43.46 -7.63
CA SER A 459 30.21 -44.14 -8.45
C SER A 459 30.78 -45.28 -9.31
N LEU A 460 32.11 -45.44 -9.31
CA LEU A 460 32.88 -46.55 -9.88
C LEU A 460 33.18 -47.55 -8.77
#